data_AF-J5UH65-F1
#
_entry.id   AF-J5UH65-F1
#
_cell.length_a   1.000
_cell.length_b   1.000
_cell.length_c   1.000
_cell.angle_alpha   90.00
_cell.angle_beta   90.00
_cell.angle_gamma   90.00
#
_symmetry.space_group_name_H-M   'P 1'
#
loop_
_entity.id
_entity.type
_entity.pdbx_description
1 polymer ?
#
loop_
_entity_poly.entity_id
_entity_poly.type
_entity_poly.pdbx_seq_one_letter_code
_entity_poly.pdbx_strand_id
1 'polypeptide(L)'
;MAFKFRDNAVNLDFDGKEFTLDPFDNDTLTKIEEVGIKASEISESLKDKPAKEQLTEMMDFMCESIDSILGKGAIKDIFGKRKIRFCDLLDIFSYIADEMKKGRDTIVDRYSPERLKK
;
A
#
# COMPACT_ATOMS: atom_id res chain seq x y z
N MET A 1 -23.65 24.19 18.56
CA MET A 1 -23.06 22.88 18.17
C MET A 1 -21.95 23.18 17.18
N ALA A 2 -20.71 22.76 17.44
CA ALA A 2 -19.58 23.07 16.55
C ALA A 2 -19.57 22.09 15.35
N PHE A 3 -19.24 22.61 14.17
CA PHE A 3 -18.99 21.78 13.00
C PHE A 3 -17.72 20.91 13.21
N LYS A 4 -17.75 19.66 12.75
CA LYS A 4 -16.61 18.74 12.75
C LYS A 4 -16.45 18.10 11.37
N PHE A 5 -15.22 18.06 10.88
CA PHE A 5 -14.88 17.29 9.68
C PHE A 5 -15.04 15.80 9.94
N ARG A 6 -15.39 15.04 8.89
CA ARG A 6 -15.38 13.58 8.95
C ARG A 6 -13.97 13.07 8.76
N ASP A 7 -13.65 12.01 9.47
CA ASP A 7 -12.46 11.22 9.17
C ASP A 7 -12.73 10.38 7.91
N ASN A 8 -11.79 10.46 6.97
CA ASN A 8 -11.83 9.76 5.69
C ASN A 8 -10.58 8.89 5.50
N ALA A 9 -9.74 8.75 6.53
CA ALA A 9 -8.57 7.91 6.45
C ALA A 9 -8.95 6.43 6.37
N VAL A 10 -8.11 5.66 5.69
CA VAL A 10 -8.15 4.21 5.61
C VAL A 10 -7.20 3.66 6.66
N ASN A 11 -7.73 2.86 7.59
CA ASN A 11 -6.93 2.14 8.57
C ASN A 11 -6.66 0.73 8.06
N LEU A 12 -5.39 0.43 7.82
CA LEU A 12 -4.89 -0.87 7.42
C LEU A 12 -4.43 -1.62 8.66
N ASP A 13 -4.96 -2.82 8.89
CA ASP A 13 -4.62 -3.65 10.04
C ASP A 13 -3.86 -4.91 9.59
N PHE A 14 -2.60 -5.01 10.03
CA PHE A 14 -1.75 -6.18 9.83
C PHE A 14 -1.53 -6.90 11.17
N ASP A 15 -2.51 -7.70 11.59
CA ASP A 15 -2.46 -8.51 12.83
C ASP A 15 -2.27 -7.66 14.10
N GLY A 16 -3.07 -6.60 14.24
CA GLY A 16 -3.03 -5.61 15.31
C GLY A 16 -1.99 -4.51 15.12
N LYS A 17 -1.36 -4.45 13.94
CA LYS A 17 -0.48 -3.35 13.53
C LYS A 17 -1.22 -2.43 12.59
N GLU A 18 -1.66 -1.30 13.14
CA GLU A 18 -2.47 -0.33 12.42
C GLU A 18 -1.60 0.72 11.72
N PHE A 19 -1.90 0.96 10.44
CA PHE A 19 -1.33 2.05 9.65
C PHE A 19 -2.47 2.86 9.03
N THR A 20 -2.37 4.18 9.10
CA THR A 20 -3.41 5.07 8.61
C THR A 20 -2.93 5.79 7.36
N LEU A 21 -3.67 5.64 6.26
CA LEU A 21 -3.41 6.32 4.99
C LEU A 21 -4.60 7.19 4.61
N ASP A 22 -4.35 8.34 4.00
CA ASP A 22 -5.41 9.11 3.33
C ASP A 22 -5.49 8.65 1.86
N PRO A 23 -6.64 8.12 1.41
CA PRO A 23 -6.81 7.63 0.05
C PRO A 23 -6.70 8.68 -1.06
N PHE A 24 -6.67 9.97 -0.70
CA PHE A 24 -6.51 11.13 -1.59
C PHE A 24 -5.25 11.96 -1.27
N ASP A 25 -4.39 11.50 -0.37
CA ASP A 25 -3.12 12.18 -0.13
C ASP A 25 -2.16 12.01 -1.30
N ASN A 26 -1.65 13.13 -1.80
CA ASN A 26 -0.79 13.16 -2.99
C ASN A 26 0.52 12.40 -2.76
N ASP A 27 1.13 12.50 -1.58
CA ASP A 27 2.39 11.81 -1.30
C ASP A 27 2.20 10.29 -1.33
N THR A 28 1.14 9.79 -0.69
CA THR A 28 0.76 8.38 -0.72
C THR A 28 0.48 7.88 -2.14
N LEU A 29 -0.27 8.65 -2.94
CA LEU A 29 -0.57 8.30 -4.32
C LEU A 29 0.69 8.28 -5.20
N THR A 30 1.55 9.28 -5.08
CA THR A 30 2.83 9.36 -5.80
C THR A 30 3.74 8.18 -5.44
N LYS A 31 3.84 7.82 -4.16
CA LYS A 31 4.63 6.65 -3.73
C LYS A 31 4.12 5.36 -4.35
N ILE A 32 2.81 5.14 -4.37
CA ILE A 32 2.20 3.94 -4.98
C ILE A 32 2.50 3.91 -6.49
N GLU A 33 2.38 5.05 -7.17
CA GLU A 33 2.69 5.17 -8.61
C GLU A 33 4.16 4.88 -8.89
N GLU A 34 5.08 5.48 -8.13
CA GLU A 34 6.53 5.26 -8.26
C GLU A 34 6.91 3.79 -8.04
N VAL A 35 6.26 3.12 -7.08
CA VAL A 35 6.48 1.68 -6.86
C VAL A 35 6.05 0.88 -8.08
N GLY A 36 4.91 1.21 -8.70
CA GLY A 36 4.47 0.55 -9.93
C GLY A 36 5.44 0.72 -11.11
N ILE A 37 5.98 1.93 -11.28
CA ILE A 37 6.99 2.23 -12.31
C ILE A 37 8.26 1.44 -12.04
N LYS A 38 8.82 1.55 -10.83
CA LYS A 38 10.06 0.87 -10.43
C LYS A 38 9.94 -0.66 -10.46
N ALA A 39 8.75 -1.21 -10.17
CA ALA A 39 8.49 -2.64 -10.27
C ALA A 39 8.65 -3.17 -11.71
N SER A 40 8.31 -2.35 -12.70
CA SER A 40 8.48 -2.70 -14.11
C SER A 40 9.96 -2.65 -14.51
N GLU A 41 10.63 -1.55 -14.15
CA GLU A 41 12.07 -1.36 -14.39
C GLU A 41 12.93 -2.44 -13.74
N ILE A 42 12.65 -2.78 -12.47
CA ILE A 42 13.40 -3.82 -11.76
C ILE A 42 13.16 -5.18 -12.41
N SER A 43 11.90 -5.52 -12.74
CA SER A 43 11.56 -6.76 -13.43
C SER A 43 12.33 -6.92 -14.74
N GLU A 44 12.48 -5.84 -15.51
CA GLU A 44 13.27 -5.82 -16.74
C GLU A 44 14.77 -5.97 -16.49
N SER A 45 15.32 -5.26 -15.50
CA SER A 45 16.74 -5.32 -15.15
C SER A 45 17.18 -6.70 -14.62
N LEU A 46 16.23 -7.48 -14.12
CA LEU A 46 16.48 -8.78 -13.50
C LEU A 46 16.43 -9.97 -14.48
N LYS A 47 15.90 -9.78 -15.70
CA LYS A 47 15.60 -10.89 -16.64
C LYS A 47 16.76 -11.85 -16.88
N ASP A 48 17.98 -11.32 -16.98
CA ASP A 48 19.18 -12.11 -17.30
C ASP A 48 19.95 -12.59 -16.06
N LYS A 49 19.49 -12.24 -14.85
CA LYS A 49 20.14 -12.65 -13.61
C LYS A 49 19.74 -14.07 -13.19
N PRO A 50 20.55 -14.78 -12.38
CA PRO A 50 20.14 -16.05 -11.77
C PRO A 50 18.86 -15.91 -10.95
N ALA A 51 17.97 -16.90 -11.00
CA ALA A 51 16.65 -16.86 -10.32
C ALA A 51 16.72 -16.50 -8.82
N LYS A 52 17.78 -16.94 -8.13
CA LYS A 52 17.99 -16.61 -6.71
C LYS A 52 18.25 -15.12 -6.50
N GLU A 53 19.02 -14.49 -7.38
CA GLU A 53 19.32 -13.06 -7.34
C GLU A 53 18.08 -12.25 -7.69
N GLN A 54 17.35 -12.66 -8.73
CA GLN A 54 16.07 -12.05 -9.08
C GLN A 54 15.10 -12.02 -7.89
N LEU A 55 14.94 -13.15 -7.21
CA LEU A 55 14.06 -13.25 -6.05
C LEU A 55 14.52 -12.37 -4.90
N THR A 56 15.83 -12.34 -4.61
CA THR A 56 16.38 -11.56 -3.49
C THR A 56 16.18 -10.06 -3.73
N GLU A 57 16.60 -9.57 -4.90
CA GLU A 57 16.49 -8.15 -5.25
C GLU A 57 15.03 -7.69 -5.35
N MET A 58 14.13 -8.54 -5.88
CA MET A 58 12.70 -8.22 -5.89
C MET A 58 12.12 -8.16 -4.48
N MET A 59 12.48 -9.09 -3.59
CA MET A 59 12.03 -9.06 -2.20
C MET A 59 12.54 -7.82 -1.45
N ASP A 60 13.79 -7.42 -1.67
CA ASP A 60 14.36 -6.22 -1.06
C ASP A 60 13.60 -4.97 -1.54
N PHE A 61 13.40 -4.82 -2.85
CA PHE A 61 12.59 -3.75 -3.44
C PHE A 61 11.17 -3.69 -2.86
N MET A 62 10.50 -4.83 -2.73
CA MET A 62 9.16 -4.89 -2.16
C MET A 62 9.13 -4.46 -0.69
N CYS A 63 10.13 -4.85 0.10
CA CYS A 63 10.24 -4.41 1.49
C CYS A 63 10.43 -2.89 1.59
N GLU A 64 11.34 -2.33 0.81
CA GLU A 64 11.58 -0.88 0.76
C GLU A 64 10.34 -0.09 0.31
N SER A 65 9.61 -0.65 -0.66
CA SER A 65 8.39 -0.05 -1.19
C SER A 65 7.26 -0.03 -0.17
N ILE A 66 7.09 -1.10 0.62
CA ILE A 66 6.11 -1.14 1.71
C ILE A 66 6.48 -0.12 2.80
N ASP A 67 7.75 -0.03 3.18
CA ASP A 67 8.24 0.99 4.12
C ASP A 67 8.05 2.42 3.59
N SER A 68 8.19 2.63 2.27
CA SER A 68 7.95 3.94 1.66
C SER A 68 6.48 4.36 1.78
N ILE A 69 5.55 3.42 1.51
CA ILE A 69 4.11 3.66 1.51
C ILE A 69 3.56 3.79 2.93
N LEU A 70 3.86 2.84 3.81
CA LEU A 70 3.29 2.76 5.16
C LEU A 70 4.08 3.55 6.21
N GLY A 71 5.30 3.96 5.88
CA GLY A 71 6.22 4.64 6.78
C GLY A 71 7.41 3.77 7.17
N LYS A 72 8.53 4.43 7.43
CA LYS A 72 9.82 3.79 7.71
C LYS A 72 9.71 2.79 8.87
N GLY A 73 10.10 1.54 8.63
CA GLY A 73 10.05 0.46 9.61
C GLY A 73 8.77 -0.38 9.62
N ALA A 74 7.78 -0.08 8.76
CA ALA A 74 6.53 -0.82 8.67
C ALA A 74 6.74 -2.33 8.46
N ILE A 75 7.65 -2.75 7.59
CA ILE A 75 8.00 -4.16 7.36
C ILE A 75 8.46 -4.83 8.66
N LYS A 76 9.29 -4.14 9.44
CA LYS A 76 9.79 -4.66 10.71
C LYS A 76 8.64 -4.80 11.72
N ASP A 77 7.70 -3.88 11.73
CA ASP A 77 6.56 -3.90 12.65
C ASP A 77 5.54 -4.99 12.28
N ILE A 78 5.27 -5.18 10.99
CA ILE A 78 4.36 -6.19 10.45
C ILE A 78 4.91 -7.60 10.67
N PHE A 79 6.17 -7.85 10.30
CA PHE A 79 6.73 -9.20 10.35
C PHE A 79 7.40 -9.52 11.69
N GLY A 80 7.90 -8.53 12.42
CA GLY A 80 8.64 -8.72 13.67
C GLY A 80 9.83 -9.66 13.50
N LYS A 81 9.75 -10.86 14.06
CA LYS A 81 10.77 -11.93 13.94
C LYS A 81 10.44 -12.98 12.89
N ARG A 82 9.30 -12.90 12.22
CA ARG A 82 8.89 -13.88 11.22
C ARG A 82 9.79 -13.78 10.00
N LYS A 83 10.07 -14.93 9.39
CA LYS A 83 10.73 -14.98 8.08
C LYS A 83 9.76 -14.42 7.04
N ILE A 84 10.20 -13.38 6.33
CA ILE A 84 9.48 -12.80 5.20
C ILE A 84 9.52 -13.78 4.03
N ARG A 85 8.38 -14.02 3.40
CA ARG A 85 8.25 -14.78 2.16
C ARG A 85 7.77 -13.85 1.06
N PHE A 86 8.18 -14.12 -0.17
CA PHE A 86 7.77 -13.33 -1.33
C PHE A 86 6.24 -13.19 -1.45
N CYS A 87 5.49 -14.28 -1.29
CA CYS A 87 4.03 -14.22 -1.33
C CYS A 87 3.42 -13.36 -0.22
N ASP A 88 4.03 -13.30 0.97
CA ASP A 88 3.52 -12.45 2.05
C ASP A 88 3.61 -10.96 1.67
N LEU A 89 4.66 -10.57 0.92
CA LEU A 89 4.81 -9.20 0.44
C LEU A 89 3.78 -8.86 -0.65
N LEU A 90 3.45 -9.83 -1.53
CA LEU A 90 2.39 -9.67 -2.53
C LEU A 90 1.03 -9.49 -1.86
N ASP A 91 0.73 -10.29 -0.83
CA ASP A 91 -0.50 -10.18 -0.06
C ASP A 91 -0.64 -8.79 0.58
N ILE A 92 0.45 -8.22 1.11
CA ILE A 92 0.46 -6.85 1.65
C ILE A 92 0.12 -5.82 0.57
N PHE A 93 0.75 -5.88 -0.61
CA PHE A 93 0.44 -4.95 -1.69
C PHE A 93 -1.01 -5.06 -2.18
N SER A 94 -1.51 -6.29 -2.35
CA SER A 94 -2.90 -6.52 -2.73
C SER A 94 -3.85 -5.94 -1.69
N TYR A 95 -3.58 -6.17 -0.40
CA TYR A 95 -4.40 -5.62 0.68
C TYR A 95 -4.39 -4.08 0.71
N ILE A 96 -3.21 -3.45 0.61
CA ILE A 96 -3.09 -1.98 0.55
C ILE A 96 -3.90 -1.44 -0.63
N ALA A 97 -3.74 -2.01 -1.82
CA ALA A 97 -4.41 -1.54 -3.02
C ALA A 97 -5.94 -1.66 -2.91
N ASP A 98 -6.44 -2.79 -2.40
CA ASP A 98 -7.86 -3.04 -2.24
C ASP A 98 -8.50 -2.11 -1.21
N GLU A 99 -7.89 -1.94 -0.03
CA GLU A 99 -8.43 -1.07 1.01
C GLU A 99 -8.38 0.41 0.61
N MET A 100 -7.31 0.85 -0.06
CA MET A 100 -7.22 2.22 -0.59
C MET A 100 -8.28 2.48 -1.66
N LYS A 101 -8.56 1.50 -2.52
CA LYS A 101 -9.64 1.60 -3.51
C LYS A 101 -11.01 1.67 -2.83
N LYS A 102 -11.31 0.76 -1.89
CA LYS A 102 -12.57 0.77 -1.13
C LYS A 102 -12.77 2.10 -0.39
N GLY A 103 -11.70 2.64 0.20
CA GLY A 103 -11.70 3.94 0.86
C GLY A 103 -12.10 5.07 -0.10
N ARG A 104 -11.44 5.14 -1.27
CA ARG A 104 -11.79 6.11 -2.32
C ARG A 104 -13.25 5.97 -2.76
N ASP A 105 -13.67 4.76 -3.11
CA ASP A 105 -15.03 4.50 -3.60
C ASP A 105 -16.08 4.91 -2.55
N THR A 106 -15.84 4.58 -1.27
CA THR A 106 -16.72 4.97 -0.16
C THR A 106 -16.84 6.49 -0.02
N ILE A 107 -15.74 7.22 -0.18
CA ILE A 107 -15.73 8.69 -0.10
C ILE A 107 -16.45 9.28 -1.32
N VAL A 108 -16.13 8.82 -2.52
CA VAL A 108 -16.75 9.30 -3.76
C VAL A 108 -18.27 9.07 -3.72
N ASP A 109 -18.73 7.88 -3.37
CA ASP A 109 -20.15 7.56 -3.24
C ASP A 109 -20.84 8.43 -2.20
N ARG A 110 -20.18 8.64 -1.05
CA ARG A 110 -20.69 9.50 0.01
C ARG A 110 -20.93 10.91 -0.50
N TYR A 111 -20.06 11.46 -1.35
CA TYR A 111 -20.16 12.84 -1.86
C TYR A 111 -20.82 12.96 -3.24
N SER A 112 -21.17 11.84 -3.87
CA SER A 112 -21.80 11.79 -5.20
C SER A 112 -23.14 12.52 -5.24
N PRO A 113 -23.43 13.33 -6.29
CA PRO A 113 -24.76 13.94 -6.48
C PRO A 113 -25.90 12.92 -6.57
N GLU A 114 -25.62 11.70 -7.04
CA GLU A 114 -26.61 10.61 -7.15
C GLU A 114 -27.20 10.20 -5.80
N ARG A 115 -26.49 10.46 -4.68
CA ARG A 115 -27.01 10.21 -3.32
C ARG A 115 -28.27 11.01 -2.99
N LEU A 116 -28.50 12.13 -3.69
CA LEU A 116 -29.66 13.01 -3.49
C LEU A 116 -30.91 12.52 -4.24
N LYS A 117 -30.78 11.48 -5.08
CA LYS A 117 -31.88 10.92 -5.87
C LYS A 117 -32.51 9.66 -5.26
N LYS A 118 -31.99 9.18 -4.12
CA LYS A 118 -32.55 8.08 -3.31
C LYS A 118 -33.45 8.63 -2.21
#